data_AF-A0A2W0BVC2-F1
#
_entry.id   AF-A0A2W0BVC2-F1
#
_cell.length_a   1.000
_cell.length_b   1.000
_cell.length_c   1.000
_cell.angle_alpha   90.00
_cell.angle_beta   90.00
_cell.angle_gamma   90.00
#
_symmetry.space_group_name_H-M   'P 1'
#
loop_
_entity.id
_entity.type
_entity.pdbx_description
1 polymer ?
#
loop_
_entity_poly.entity_id
_entity_poly.type
_entity_poly.pdbx_seq_one_letter_code
_entity_poly.pdbx_strand_id
1 'polypeptide(L)'
;MSRLKALYRSQAIATEGKKLYTKRRRQQWLNELTQAGRRYRAERMFQQLDALQGFRRQARHDLFVECRKHAATAILTSIPFLGPIRAALLIARVQTPFRFRGKRQFWAYCGLALETRSS
;
A
#
# COMPACT_ATOMS: atom_id res chain seq x y z
N MET A 1 -8.95 4.80 -1.18
CA MET A 1 -8.32 6.02 -1.75
C MET A 1 -9.10 6.62 -2.93
N SER A 2 -9.98 5.87 -3.60
CA SER A 2 -10.76 6.33 -4.76
C SER A 2 -11.95 7.25 -4.41
N ARG A 3 -12.56 7.10 -3.22
CA ARG A 3 -13.78 7.82 -2.80
C ARG A 3 -13.64 9.35 -2.86
N LEU A 4 -12.52 9.87 -2.37
CA LEU A 4 -12.27 11.32 -2.40
C LEU A 4 -12.18 11.84 -3.84
N LYS A 5 -11.40 11.19 -4.71
CA LYS A 5 -11.34 11.54 -6.14
C LYS A 5 -12.70 11.42 -6.83
N ALA A 6 -13.48 10.40 -6.50
CA ALA A 6 -14.82 10.22 -7.06
C ALA A 6 -15.75 11.39 -6.69
N LEU A 7 -15.68 11.88 -5.44
CA LEU A 7 -16.45 13.05 -5.00
C LEU A 7 -16.13 14.27 -5.87
N TYR A 8 -14.86 14.60 -6.08
CA TYR A 8 -14.46 15.73 -6.94
C TYR A 8 -14.83 15.52 -8.42
N ARG A 9 -14.62 14.31 -8.95
CA ARG A 9 -14.95 13.99 -10.36
C ARG A 9 -16.45 14.08 -10.64
N SER A 10 -17.30 13.76 -9.67
CA SER A 10 -18.76 13.97 -9.79
C SER A 10 -19.16 15.44 -9.96
N GLN A 11 -18.23 16.36 -9.71
CA GLN A 11 -18.39 17.80 -9.89
C GLN A 11 -17.63 18.33 -11.11
N ALA A 12 -17.23 17.44 -12.02
CA ALA A 12 -16.37 17.77 -13.15
C ALA A 12 -15.01 18.40 -12.76
N ILE A 13 -14.56 18.22 -11.50
CA ILE A 13 -13.27 18.70 -11.04
C ILE A 13 -12.21 17.64 -11.33
N ALA A 14 -11.24 17.99 -12.19
CA ALA A 14 -10.15 17.11 -12.55
C ALA A 14 -9.23 16.82 -11.36
N THR A 15 -8.98 15.54 -11.08
CA THR A 15 -8.16 15.09 -9.94
C THR A 15 -6.96 14.26 -10.39
N GLU A 16 -6.00 14.95 -10.97
CA GLU A 16 -4.78 14.36 -11.50
C GLU A 16 -3.73 14.07 -10.43
N GLY A 17 -2.99 12.97 -10.61
CA GLY A 17 -1.87 12.60 -9.76
C GLY A 17 -2.25 12.41 -8.29
N LYS A 18 -1.36 12.84 -7.39
CA LYS A 18 -1.49 12.69 -5.93
C LYS A 18 -1.75 14.01 -5.19
N LYS A 19 -1.90 15.12 -5.92
CA LYS A 19 -2.05 16.49 -5.35
C LYS A 19 -3.19 16.57 -4.34
N LEU A 20 -4.31 15.91 -4.64
CA LEU A 20 -5.49 15.85 -3.78
C LEU A 20 -5.21 15.28 -2.38
N TYR A 21 -4.27 14.33 -2.25
CA TYR A 21 -4.00 13.68 -0.97
C TYR A 21 -3.03 14.46 -0.08
N THR A 22 -2.52 15.61 -0.54
CA THR A 22 -1.55 16.42 0.21
C THR A 22 -2.26 17.38 1.16
N LYS A 23 -1.78 17.46 2.41
CA LYS A 23 -2.35 18.37 3.42
C LYS A 23 -2.23 19.84 3.02
N ARG A 24 -1.11 20.24 2.39
CA ARG A 24 -0.81 21.63 2.02
C ARG A 24 -1.87 22.28 1.14
N ARG A 25 -2.45 21.52 0.20
CA ARG A 25 -3.46 22.03 -0.75
C ARG A 25 -4.90 21.71 -0.33
N ARG A 26 -5.12 21.13 0.86
CA ARG A 26 -6.45 20.69 1.29
C ARG A 26 -7.46 21.82 1.27
N GLN A 27 -7.11 22.98 1.80
CA GLN A 27 -8.03 24.10 1.84
C GLN A 27 -8.41 24.59 0.44
N GLN A 28 -7.46 24.57 -0.50
CA GLN A 28 -7.72 24.90 -1.91
C GLN A 28 -8.76 23.95 -2.49
N TRP A 29 -8.56 22.63 -2.31
CA TRP A 29 -9.53 21.61 -2.75
C TRP A 29 -10.89 21.72 -2.05
N LEU A 30 -10.95 22.11 -0.78
CA LEU A 30 -12.23 22.29 -0.09
C LEU A 30 -12.98 23.53 -0.59
N ASN A 31 -12.25 24.57 -1.00
CA ASN A 31 -12.85 25.79 -1.56
C ASN A 31 -13.41 25.58 -2.98
N GLU A 32 -12.92 24.58 -3.73
CA GLU A 32 -13.50 24.21 -5.03
C GLU A 32 -14.90 23.57 -4.92
N LEU A 33 -15.29 23.11 -3.73
CA LEU A 33 -16.62 22.55 -3.47
C LEU A 33 -17.57 23.65 -2.98
N THR A 34 -18.41 24.16 -3.88
CA THR A 34 -19.38 25.22 -3.58
C THR A 34 -20.51 24.78 -2.66
N GLN A 35 -20.97 23.53 -2.77
CA GLN A 35 -22.07 23.01 -1.94
C GLN A 35 -21.58 22.56 -0.55
N ALA A 36 -22.18 23.13 0.50
CA ALA A 36 -21.83 22.85 1.90
C ALA A 36 -21.82 21.35 2.25
N GLY A 37 -22.85 20.59 1.84
CA GLY A 37 -22.93 19.15 2.12
C GLY A 37 -21.83 18.32 1.42
N ARG A 38 -21.34 18.75 0.25
CA ARG A 38 -20.22 18.10 -0.44
C ARG A 38 -18.90 18.41 0.23
N ARG A 39 -18.70 19.68 0.62
CA ARG A 39 -17.53 20.13 1.38
C ARG A 39 -17.41 19.39 2.70
N TYR A 40 -18.50 19.29 3.47
CA TYR A 40 -18.51 18.54 4.73
C TYR A 40 -18.13 17.06 4.55
N ARG A 41 -18.66 16.39 3.52
CA ARG A 41 -18.27 15.01 3.19
C ARG A 41 -16.80 14.89 2.83
N ALA A 42 -16.27 15.83 2.04
CA ALA A 42 -14.85 15.86 1.68
C ALA A 42 -13.97 16.06 2.92
N GLU A 43 -14.33 16.97 3.83
CA GLU A 43 -13.66 17.19 5.12
C GLU A 43 -13.58 15.91 5.95
N ARG A 44 -14.70 15.18 6.10
CA ARG A 44 -14.72 13.89 6.80
C ARG A 44 -13.83 12.85 6.12
N MET A 45 -13.84 12.77 4.80
CA MET A 45 -12.95 11.86 4.06
C MET A 45 -11.48 12.23 4.22
N PHE A 46 -11.15 13.52 4.29
CA PHE A 46 -9.80 13.99 4.57
C PHE A 46 -9.32 13.63 5.98
N GLN A 47 -10.19 13.75 7.00
CA GLN A 47 -9.90 13.32 8.37
C GLN A 47 -9.62 11.82 8.43
N GLN A 48 -10.46 11.00 7.80
CA GLN A 48 -10.25 9.56 7.71
C GLN A 48 -8.93 9.20 6.99
N LEU A 49 -8.62 9.92 5.91
CA LEU A 49 -7.37 9.74 5.17
C LEU A 49 -6.16 9.98 6.06
N ASP A 50 -6.17 11.05 6.85
CA ASP A 50 -5.07 11.39 7.75
C ASP A 50 -4.85 10.31 8.82
N ALA A 51 -5.94 9.85 9.45
CA ALA A 51 -5.89 8.77 10.43
C ALA A 51 -5.29 7.50 9.82
N LEU A 52 -5.81 7.07 8.65
CA LEU A 52 -5.32 5.88 7.95
C LEU A 52 -3.86 6.02 7.49
N GLN A 53 -3.42 7.23 7.11
CA GLN A 53 -2.03 7.46 6.78
C GLN A 53 -1.11 7.29 7.98
N GLY A 54 -1.54 7.70 9.17
CA GLY A 54 -0.84 7.45 10.43
C GLY A 54 -0.71 5.96 10.70
N PHE A 55 -1.84 5.24 10.75
CA PHE A 55 -1.86 3.79 10.99
C PHE A 55 -1.02 3.01 9.98
N ARG A 56 -1.05 3.40 8.70
CA ARG A 56 -0.23 2.73 7.68
C ARG A 56 1.28 2.89 7.92
N ARG A 57 1.73 4.04 8.46
CA ARG A 57 3.15 4.23 8.80
C ARG A 57 3.53 3.37 10.00
N GLN A 58 2.67 3.32 11.01
CA GLN A 58 2.87 2.51 12.20
C GLN A 58 2.91 1.02 11.85
N ALA A 59 1.89 0.51 11.16
CA ALA A 59 1.86 -0.88 10.71
C ALA A 59 3.08 -1.27 9.85
N ARG A 60 3.59 -0.33 9.02
CA ARG A 60 4.82 -0.56 8.26
C ARG A 60 6.05 -0.64 9.17
N HIS A 61 6.14 0.21 10.17
CA HIS A 61 7.21 0.17 11.16
C HIS A 61 7.17 -1.16 11.94
N ASP A 62 6.02 -1.52 12.48
CA ASP A 62 5.82 -2.74 13.26
C ASP A 62 6.16 -3.98 12.44
N LEU A 63 5.72 -4.03 11.17
CA LEU A 63 6.08 -5.09 10.23
C LEU A 63 7.60 -5.23 10.07
N PHE A 64 8.34 -4.13 10.02
CA PHE A 64 9.80 -4.18 9.89
C PHE A 64 10.48 -4.60 11.19
N VAL A 65 9.97 -4.16 12.34
CA VAL A 65 10.48 -4.58 13.65
C VAL A 65 10.33 -6.09 13.81
N GLU A 66 9.15 -6.63 13.52
CA GLU A 66 8.91 -8.08 13.59
C GLU A 66 9.75 -8.85 12.57
N CYS A 67 9.78 -8.39 11.32
CA CYS A 67 10.55 -9.03 10.25
C CYS A 67 12.04 -9.16 10.60
N ARG A 68 12.64 -8.15 11.23
CA ARG A 68 14.07 -8.18 11.63
C ARG A 68 14.43 -9.29 12.61
N LYS A 69 13.45 -9.90 13.29
CA LYS A 69 13.67 -11.06 14.17
C LYS A 69 14.00 -12.35 13.41
N HIS A 70 13.73 -12.40 12.11
CA HIS A 70 13.98 -13.56 11.26
C HIS A 70 15.31 -13.43 10.51
N ALA A 71 16.19 -14.43 10.62
CA ALA A 71 17.47 -14.47 9.89
C ALA A 71 17.30 -14.38 8.36
N ALA A 72 16.19 -14.93 7.83
CA ALA A 72 15.84 -14.85 6.42
C ALA A 72 15.72 -13.42 5.90
N THR A 73 15.46 -12.44 6.77
CA THR A 73 15.33 -11.03 6.40
C THR A 73 16.60 -10.50 5.78
N ALA A 74 17.77 -10.79 6.37
CA ALA A 74 19.05 -10.34 5.84
C ALA A 74 19.28 -10.89 4.42
N ILE A 75 19.03 -12.20 4.23
CA ILE A 75 19.18 -12.90 2.95
C ILE A 75 18.23 -12.33 1.90
N LEU A 76 16.96 -12.15 2.23
CA LEU A 76 15.96 -11.67 1.28
C LEU A 76 16.20 -10.19 0.92
N THR A 77 16.62 -9.35 1.87
CA THR A 77 16.89 -7.94 1.58
C THR A 77 18.14 -7.69 0.75
N SER A 78 19.09 -8.65 0.68
CA SER A 78 20.25 -8.54 -0.20
C SER A 78 19.91 -8.77 -1.68
N ILE A 79 18.74 -9.37 -1.97
CA ILE A 79 18.27 -9.61 -3.33
C ILE A 79 17.82 -8.27 -3.96
N PRO A 80 18.42 -7.87 -5.11
CA PRO A 80 18.01 -6.67 -5.82
C PRO A 80 16.51 -6.67 -6.14
N PHE A 81 15.88 -5.50 -6.09
CA PHE A 81 14.45 -5.28 -6.42
C PHE A 81 13.41 -5.96 -5.49
N LEU A 82 13.80 -6.74 -4.49
CA LEU A 82 12.87 -7.26 -3.47
C LEU A 82 12.54 -6.17 -2.45
N GLY A 83 13.58 -5.62 -1.81
CA GLY A 83 13.45 -4.61 -0.77
C GLY A 83 12.72 -5.10 0.50
N PRO A 84 12.68 -4.26 1.56
CA PRO A 84 12.30 -4.70 2.90
C PRO A 84 10.81 -5.06 3.03
N ILE A 85 9.92 -4.40 2.29
CA ILE A 85 8.47 -4.70 2.35
C ILE A 85 8.18 -6.07 1.75
N ARG A 86 8.71 -6.37 0.55
CA ARG A 86 8.43 -7.65 -0.10
C ARG A 86 9.11 -8.80 0.66
N ALA A 87 10.31 -8.59 1.19
CA ALA A 87 10.96 -9.56 2.08
C ALA A 87 10.10 -9.89 3.31
N ALA A 88 9.61 -8.87 4.02
CA ALA A 88 8.73 -9.06 5.18
C ALA A 88 7.44 -9.79 4.83
N LEU A 89 6.79 -9.41 3.72
CA LEU A 89 5.58 -10.08 3.26
C LEU A 89 5.82 -11.54 2.87
N LEU A 90 6.96 -11.85 2.23
CA LEU A 90 7.32 -13.21 1.86
C LEU A 90 7.54 -14.07 3.09
N ILE A 91 8.30 -13.58 4.08
CA ILE A 91 8.51 -14.28 5.37
C ILE A 91 7.17 -14.53 6.06
N ALA A 92 6.33 -13.49 6.18
CA ALA A 92 5.03 -13.61 6.85
C ALA A 92 4.09 -14.60 6.14
N ARG A 93 4.09 -14.62 4.80
CA ARG A 93 3.22 -15.50 4.00
C ARG A 93 3.73 -16.95 3.99
N VAL A 94 5.04 -17.13 3.88
CA VAL A 94 5.68 -18.45 3.87
C VAL A 94 5.61 -19.10 5.25
N GLN A 95 5.81 -18.30 6.31
CA GLN A 95 5.99 -18.71 7.71
C GLN A 95 7.19 -19.65 7.91
N THR A 96 7.12 -20.86 7.36
CA THR A 96 8.20 -21.84 7.34
C THR A 96 8.38 -22.40 5.93
N PRO A 97 9.61 -22.40 5.37
CA PRO A 97 9.88 -23.02 4.07
C PRO A 97 9.79 -24.55 4.12
N PHE A 98 9.87 -25.16 5.31
CA PHE A 98 9.85 -26.60 5.48
C PHE A 98 8.48 -27.26 5.26
N ARG A 99 7.41 -26.46 5.10
CA ARG A 99 6.07 -26.95 4.75
C ARG A 99 5.93 -27.38 3.29
N PHE A 100 6.90 -27.04 2.43
CA PHE A 100 6.85 -27.34 1.01
C PHE A 100 7.64 -28.60 0.72
N ARG A 101 7.09 -29.48 -0.13
CA ARG A 101 7.73 -30.75 -0.50
C ARG A 101 9.04 -30.54 -1.26
N GLY A 102 9.21 -29.40 -1.94
CA GLY A 102 10.45 -29.08 -2.63
C GLY A 102 10.50 -27.66 -3.18
N LYS A 103 11.68 -27.27 -3.67
CA LYS A 103 11.97 -25.90 -4.10
C LYS A 103 11.05 -25.37 -5.21
N ARG A 104 10.62 -26.22 -6.15
CA ARG A 104 9.70 -25.82 -7.23
C ARG A 104 8.34 -25.38 -6.70
N GLN A 105 7.78 -26.13 -5.74
CA GLN A 105 6.52 -25.80 -5.08
C GLN A 105 6.65 -24.51 -4.27
N PHE A 106 7.78 -24.35 -3.56
CA PHE A 106 8.09 -23.14 -2.81
C PHE A 106 8.15 -21.90 -3.72
N TRP A 107 8.86 -21.98 -4.85
CA TRP A 107 8.97 -20.87 -5.80
C TRP A 107 7.62 -20.50 -6.41
N ALA A 108 6.81 -21.49 -6.80
CA ALA A 108 5.46 -21.26 -7.28
C ALA A 108 4.60 -20.53 -6.24
N TYR A 109 4.66 -20.95 -4.98
CA TYR A 109 3.93 -20.31 -3.89
C TYR A 109 4.36 -18.85 -3.65
N CYS A 110 5.65 -18.57 -3.78
CA CYS A 110 6.21 -17.22 -3.68
C CYS A 110 5.97 -16.34 -4.91
N GLY A 111 5.37 -16.87 -5.99
CA GLY A 111 5.20 -16.15 -7.25
C GLY A 111 6.51 -15.94 -8.02
N LEU A 112 7.49 -16.82 -7.81
CA LEU A 112 8.83 -16.79 -8.42
C LEU A 112 9.08 -18.01 -9.33
N ALA A 113 8.02 -18.73 -9.72
CA ALA A 113 8.14 -19.83 -10.68
C ALA A 113 8.31 -19.31 -12.11
N LEU A 114 8.86 -20.18 -12.96
CA LEU A 114 8.92 -19.95 -14.40
C LEU A 114 7.49 -20.02 -14.97
N GLU A 115 7.04 -18.94 -15.61
CA GLU A 115 5.85 -18.97 -16.46
C GLU A 115 6.27 -19.28 -17.90
N THR A 116 5.88 -20.44 -18.42
CA THR A 116 5.99 -20.75 -19.85
C THR A 116 4.74 -20.22 -20.54
N ARG A 117 4.92 -19.33 -21.53
CA ARG A 117 3.85 -18.88 -22.42
C ARG A 117 4.04 -19.54 -23.77
N SER A 118 3.05 -20.29 -24.24
CA SER A 118 2.94 -20.65 -25.65
C SER A 118 2.30 -19.48 -26.39
N SER A 119 2.94 -19.03 -27.47
CA SER A 119 2.40 -18.03 -28.40
C SER A 119 1.15 -18.52 -29.12
#